data_AF-A0A5J4PNH0-F1
#
_entry.id   AF-A0A5J4PNH0-F1
#
_cell.length_a   1.000
_cell.length_b   1.000
_cell.length_c   1.000
_cell.angle_alpha   90.00
_cell.angle_beta   90.00
_cell.angle_gamma   90.00
#
_symmetry.space_group_name_H-M   'P 1'
#
loop_
_entity.id
_entity.type
_entity.pdbx_description
1 polymer ?
#
loop_
_entity_poly.entity_id
_entity_poly.type
_entity_poly.pdbx_seq_one_letter_code
_entity_poly.pdbx_strand_id
1 'polypeptide(L)'
;QSKEEIYNYLMSRELKPEMTMEDYNAFMVWHRGLAVPAARNLDDKTVQHGKSLFQELGCIACHRPSWTTRSDHKPFPALSNQKIFPYTDLLRHNIGLHEPGRVALCRTTPLWGRGLMLVTSGYTDMLHDLRARNYEEAILWHSGGAKQPKEKFRALSKEDREALIKFLQSI
;
A
#
# COMPACT_ATOMS: atom_id res chain seq x y z
N GLN A 1 -28.48 23.82 -12.23
CA GLN A 1 -28.00 24.81 -11.26
C GLN A 1 -27.29 25.92 -12.00
N SER A 2 -27.55 27.18 -11.66
CA SER A 2 -26.86 28.33 -12.22
C SER A 2 -25.45 28.47 -11.63
N LYS A 3 -24.55 29.20 -12.29
CA LYS A 3 -23.21 29.50 -11.75
C LYS A 3 -23.28 30.22 -10.40
N GLU A 4 -24.30 31.03 -10.21
CA GLU A 4 -24.53 31.82 -9.00
C GLU A 4 -25.02 30.95 -7.84
N GLU A 5 -25.86 29.95 -8.10
CA GLU A 5 -26.26 28.95 -7.10
C GLU A 5 -25.06 28.13 -6.59
N ILE A 6 -24.17 27.71 -7.50
CA ILE A 6 -22.95 26.96 -7.13
C ILE A 6 -22.01 27.85 -6.31
N TYR A 7 -21.82 29.11 -6.72
CA TYR A 7 -20.98 30.06 -5.99
C TYR A 7 -21.53 30.32 -4.58
N ASN A 8 -22.84 30.57 -4.46
CA ASN A 8 -23.48 30.81 -3.17
C ASN A 8 -23.41 29.60 -2.26
N TYR A 9 -23.56 28.39 -2.80
CA TYR A 9 -23.37 27.15 -2.05
C TYR A 9 -21.93 27.01 -1.53
N LEU A 10 -20.93 27.10 -2.42
CA LEU A 10 -19.51 26.91 -2.05
C LEU A 10 -18.97 27.97 -1.09
N MET A 11 -19.52 29.19 -1.13
CA MET A 11 -19.11 30.30 -0.26
C MET A 11 -19.96 30.43 1.00
N SER A 12 -21.00 29.60 1.16
CA SER A 12 -21.87 29.64 2.33
C SER A 12 -21.14 29.19 3.60
N ARG A 13 -21.35 29.92 4.69
CA ARG A 13 -20.86 29.58 6.04
C ARG A 13 -21.93 28.94 6.93
N GLU A 14 -23.14 28.77 6.39
CA GLU A 14 -24.32 28.28 7.11
C GLU A 14 -24.83 26.96 6.52
N LEU A 15 -24.00 26.28 5.73
CA LEU A 15 -24.36 24.95 5.23
C LEU A 15 -24.58 24.01 6.41
N LYS A 16 -25.67 23.24 6.33
CA LYS A 16 -25.88 22.12 7.24
C LYS A 16 -24.72 21.14 7.06
N PRO A 17 -24.11 20.66 8.16
CA PRO A 17 -23.09 19.62 8.05
C PRO A 17 -23.62 18.41 7.27
N GLU A 18 -22.84 17.91 6.31
CA GLU A 18 -23.19 16.71 5.53
C GLU A 18 -23.26 15.45 6.40
N MET A 19 -22.56 15.47 7.55
CA MET A 19 -22.54 14.40 8.54
C MET A 19 -22.44 15.02 9.93
N THR A 20 -23.13 14.45 10.92
CA THR A 20 -23.00 14.89 12.31
C THR A 20 -21.62 14.54 12.86
N MET A 21 -21.17 15.24 13.90
CA MET A 21 -19.90 14.87 14.55
C MET A 21 -19.95 13.49 15.22
N GLU A 22 -21.12 13.04 15.63
CA GLU A 22 -21.32 11.70 16.19
C GLU A 22 -21.08 10.63 15.12
N ASP A 23 -21.73 10.75 13.96
CA ASP A 23 -21.56 9.84 12.83
C ASP A 23 -20.11 9.82 12.33
N TYR A 24 -19.47 11.00 12.24
CA TYR A 24 -18.05 11.10 11.90
C TYR A 24 -17.19 10.30 12.88
N ASN A 25 -17.41 10.48 14.19
CA ASN A 25 -16.64 9.78 15.21
C ASN A 25 -16.85 8.26 15.16
N ALA A 26 -18.11 7.81 14.99
CA ALA A 26 -18.44 6.40 14.84
C ALA A 26 -17.75 5.78 13.61
N PHE A 27 -17.79 6.48 12.47
CA PHE A 27 -17.07 6.07 11.26
C PHE A 27 -15.56 5.96 11.49
N MET A 28 -14.95 6.94 12.17
CA MET A 28 -13.51 6.94 12.43
C MET A 28 -13.09 5.83 13.40
N VAL A 29 -13.92 5.48 14.38
CA VAL A 29 -13.70 4.32 15.27
C VAL A 29 -13.74 3.03 14.47
N TRP A 30 -14.79 2.83 13.67
CA TRP A 30 -14.92 1.65 12.83
C TRP A 30 -13.76 1.52 11.84
N HIS A 31 -13.45 2.59 11.09
CA HIS A 31 -12.44 2.58 10.04
C HIS A 31 -11.02 2.30 10.57
N ARG A 32 -10.66 2.85 11.73
CA ARG A 32 -9.36 2.60 12.38
C ARG A 32 -9.29 1.26 13.10
N GLY A 33 -10.43 0.67 13.46
CA GLY A 33 -10.54 -0.63 14.11
C GLY A 33 -10.46 -1.83 13.17
N LEU A 34 -10.45 -1.60 11.85
CA LEU A 34 -10.32 -2.66 10.85
C LEU A 34 -8.93 -3.29 10.93
N ALA A 35 -8.86 -4.53 11.39
CA ALA A 35 -7.63 -5.31 11.41
C ALA A 35 -7.21 -5.71 9.99
N VAL A 36 -5.91 -5.89 9.80
CA VAL A 36 -5.36 -6.41 8.55
C VAL A 36 -5.43 -7.94 8.54
N PRO A 37 -5.60 -8.59 7.38
CA PRO A 37 -5.50 -10.03 7.28
C PRO A 37 -4.14 -10.53 7.75
N ALA A 38 -4.12 -11.69 8.41
CA ALA A 38 -2.85 -12.33 8.79
C ALA A 38 -2.05 -12.75 7.56
N ALA A 39 -0.73 -12.58 7.62
CA ALA A 39 0.20 -13.21 6.68
C ALA A 39 0.10 -14.74 6.78
N ARG A 40 0.43 -15.44 5.69
CA ARG A 40 0.19 -16.89 5.52
C ARG A 40 1.47 -17.58 5.07
N ASN A 41 1.62 -18.87 5.37
CA ASN A 41 2.70 -19.72 4.84
C ASN A 41 4.12 -19.18 5.10
N LEU A 42 4.37 -18.51 6.23
CA LEU A 42 5.66 -17.89 6.54
C LEU A 42 6.77 -18.91 6.88
N ASP A 43 6.39 -20.15 7.16
CA ASP A 43 7.24 -21.31 7.39
C ASP A 43 7.66 -22.02 6.08
N ASP A 44 7.01 -21.71 4.96
CA ASP A 44 7.33 -22.26 3.64
C ASP A 44 8.72 -21.79 3.18
N LYS A 45 9.60 -22.75 2.85
CA LYS A 45 10.99 -22.47 2.46
C LYS A 45 11.09 -21.57 1.22
N THR A 46 10.18 -21.69 0.26
CA THR A 46 10.14 -20.84 -0.93
C THR A 46 9.71 -19.42 -0.57
N VAL A 47 8.77 -19.24 0.37
CA VAL A 47 8.38 -17.93 0.89
C VAL A 47 9.54 -17.26 1.64
N GLN A 48 10.28 -18.03 2.45
CA GLN A 48 11.46 -17.53 3.15
C GLN A 48 12.58 -17.13 2.17
N HIS A 49 12.81 -17.91 1.13
CA HIS A 49 13.72 -17.57 0.04
C HIS A 49 13.30 -16.27 -0.67
N GLY A 50 12.01 -16.16 -1.03
CA GLY A 50 11.44 -14.95 -1.62
C GLY A 50 11.60 -13.71 -0.74
N LYS A 51 11.47 -13.86 0.58
CA LYS A 51 11.72 -12.79 1.55
C LYS A 51 13.19 -12.35 1.56
N SER A 52 14.14 -13.28 1.47
CA SER A 52 15.56 -12.96 1.36
C SER A 52 15.86 -12.21 0.08
N LEU A 53 15.34 -12.69 -1.06
CA LEU A 53 15.45 -12.00 -2.36
C LEU A 53 14.88 -10.58 -2.28
N PHE A 54 13.72 -10.38 -1.65
CA PHE A 54 13.13 -9.05 -1.47
C PHE A 54 14.08 -8.05 -0.77
N GLN A 55 14.88 -8.55 0.19
CA GLN A 55 15.89 -7.75 0.87
C GLN A 55 17.12 -7.50 -0.02
N GLU A 56 17.66 -8.54 -0.64
CA GLU A 56 18.87 -8.50 -1.47
C GLU A 56 18.73 -7.64 -2.74
N LEU A 57 17.54 -7.67 -3.35
CA LEU A 57 17.19 -6.82 -4.49
C LEU A 57 17.13 -5.34 -4.10
N GLY A 58 16.89 -5.03 -2.83
CA GLY A 58 16.75 -3.67 -2.30
C GLY A 58 15.32 -3.14 -2.26
N CYS A 59 14.30 -4.01 -2.38
CA CYS A 59 12.89 -3.60 -2.32
C CYS A 59 12.54 -2.94 -0.97
N ILE A 60 13.22 -3.35 0.10
CA ILE A 60 13.06 -2.82 1.46
C ILE A 60 13.39 -1.33 1.61
N ALA A 61 14.07 -0.71 0.62
CA ALA A 61 14.39 0.71 0.65
C ALA A 61 13.14 1.60 0.71
N CYS A 62 12.07 1.20 0.02
CA CYS A 62 10.75 1.86 0.08
C CYS A 62 9.76 0.98 0.85
N HIS A 63 9.80 -0.34 0.67
CA HIS A 63 8.89 -1.28 1.32
C HIS A 63 9.45 -1.78 2.66
N ARG A 64 9.65 -0.83 3.59
CA ARG A 64 10.21 -1.13 4.91
C ARG A 64 9.38 -2.20 5.65
N PRO A 65 9.97 -3.34 6.06
CA PRO A 65 9.19 -4.47 6.59
C PRO A 65 8.32 -4.14 7.79
N SER A 66 8.87 -3.45 8.79
CA SER A 66 8.19 -3.30 10.08
C SER A 66 8.27 -1.91 10.69
N TRP A 67 7.26 -1.59 11.49
CA TRP A 67 7.18 -0.41 12.34
C TRP A 67 6.73 -0.79 13.74
N THR A 68 7.06 0.04 14.72
CA THR A 68 6.42 0.01 16.04
C THR A 68 5.53 1.24 16.14
N THR A 69 4.25 1.06 16.46
CA THR A 69 3.33 2.19 16.66
C THR A 69 3.75 3.02 17.87
N ARG A 70 3.32 4.28 17.91
CA ARG A 70 3.63 5.20 19.02
C ARG A 70 3.19 4.61 20.37
N SER A 71 3.89 4.99 21.42
CA SER A 71 3.64 4.48 22.78
C SER A 71 2.41 5.06 23.46
N ASP A 72 1.89 6.19 22.97
CA ASP A 72 0.86 7.00 23.62
C ASP A 72 -0.32 7.31 22.68
N HIS A 73 -0.92 6.30 22.06
CA HIS A 73 -2.10 6.49 21.23
C HIS A 73 -3.39 6.56 22.07
N LYS A 74 -3.67 7.74 22.65
CA LYS A 74 -4.80 7.97 23.57
C LYS A 74 -6.18 7.51 23.06
N PRO A 75 -6.56 7.73 21.78
CA PRO A 75 -7.88 7.31 21.30
C PRO A 75 -8.08 5.79 21.30
N PHE A 76 -7.01 5.02 21.05
CA PHE A 76 -7.04 3.56 21.07
C PHE A 76 -5.76 3.03 21.76
N PRO A 77 -5.73 2.96 23.10
CA PRO A 77 -4.54 2.53 23.83
C PRO A 77 -4.04 1.15 23.40
N ALA A 78 -4.96 0.25 23.01
CA ALA A 78 -4.64 -1.07 22.48
C ALA A 78 -3.76 -1.04 21.22
N LEU A 79 -3.77 0.05 20.43
CA LEU A 79 -2.94 0.22 19.24
C LEU A 79 -1.55 0.81 19.55
N SER A 80 -1.23 1.06 20.83
CA SER A 80 0.07 1.59 21.23
C SER A 80 1.13 0.50 21.33
N ASN A 81 2.39 0.82 21.03
CA ASN A 81 3.54 -0.10 21.11
C ASN A 81 3.39 -1.42 20.32
N GLN A 82 2.56 -1.43 19.27
CA GLN A 82 2.38 -2.61 18.45
C GLN A 82 3.48 -2.71 17.40
N LYS A 83 4.13 -3.87 17.32
CA LYS A 83 5.01 -4.21 16.20
C LYS A 83 4.18 -4.71 15.04
N ILE A 84 4.20 -3.97 13.94
CA ILE A 84 3.44 -4.24 12.72
C ILE A 84 4.37 -4.48 11.54
N PHE A 85 3.90 -5.21 10.53
CA PHE A 85 4.67 -5.55 9.32
C PHE A 85 3.98 -5.11 8.03
N PRO A 86 3.87 -3.80 7.76
CA PRO A 86 3.09 -3.30 6.63
C PRO A 86 3.88 -3.27 5.30
N TYR A 87 5.21 -3.45 5.32
CA TYR A 87 6.06 -3.39 4.12
C TYR A 87 5.90 -2.08 3.33
N THR A 88 6.03 -0.97 4.03
CA THR A 88 5.99 0.38 3.47
C THR A 88 6.74 1.32 4.39
N ASP A 89 7.36 2.35 3.83
CA ASP A 89 7.94 3.45 4.59
C ASP A 89 6.96 4.61 4.83
N LEU A 90 5.76 4.53 4.26
CA LEU A 90 4.71 5.57 4.27
C LEU A 90 5.13 6.89 3.59
N LEU A 91 6.26 6.92 2.89
CA LEU A 91 6.75 8.08 2.16
C LEU A 91 6.28 8.07 0.70
N ARG A 92 6.62 9.14 -0.03
CA ARG A 92 6.37 9.28 -1.46
C ARG A 92 7.68 9.18 -2.23
N HIS A 93 7.68 8.38 -3.29
CA HIS A 93 8.86 8.15 -4.12
C HIS A 93 8.55 8.30 -5.60
N ASN A 94 9.57 8.68 -6.36
CA ASN A 94 9.50 8.65 -7.81
C ASN A 94 9.84 7.25 -8.31
N ILE A 95 8.80 6.49 -8.64
CA ILE A 95 8.91 5.16 -9.25
C ILE A 95 8.84 5.21 -10.80
N GLY A 96 9.00 6.40 -11.39
CA GLY A 96 9.05 6.62 -12.84
C GLY A 96 7.73 6.34 -13.59
N LEU A 97 6.61 6.34 -12.87
CA LEU A 97 5.28 6.39 -13.48
C LEU A 97 5.00 7.82 -13.92
N HIS A 98 5.20 8.09 -15.20
CA HIS A 98 4.86 9.38 -15.80
C HIS A 98 3.42 9.36 -16.30
N GLU A 99 2.61 10.27 -15.75
CA GLU A 99 1.25 10.53 -16.18
C GLU A 99 1.11 12.02 -16.51
N PRO A 100 0.56 12.38 -17.68
CA PRO A 100 0.34 13.78 -18.03
C PRO A 100 -0.43 14.53 -16.94
N GLY A 101 0.10 15.67 -16.49
CA GLY A 101 -0.55 16.52 -15.50
C GLY A 101 -0.48 16.02 -14.05
N ARG A 102 0.31 14.98 -13.74
CA ARG A 102 0.46 14.46 -12.37
C ARG A 102 1.91 14.51 -11.90
N VAL A 103 2.09 14.77 -10.61
CA VAL A 103 3.40 14.69 -9.96
C VAL A 103 3.84 13.23 -9.95
N ALA A 104 5.06 12.95 -10.42
CA ALA A 104 5.65 11.61 -10.49
C ALA A 104 6.06 11.05 -9.12
N LEU A 105 5.26 11.28 -8.08
CA LEU A 105 5.50 10.83 -6.71
C LEU A 105 4.33 9.98 -6.25
N CYS A 106 4.59 8.69 -6.05
CA CYS A 106 3.62 7.73 -5.54
C CYS A 106 3.91 7.46 -4.07
N ARG A 107 2.87 7.43 -3.22
CA ARG A 107 3.01 6.93 -1.85
C ARG A 107 3.29 5.43 -1.90
N THR A 108 4.27 4.95 -1.15
CA THR A 108 4.47 3.50 -0.98
C THR A 108 3.26 2.91 -0.27
N THR A 109 2.40 2.18 -0.97
CA THR A 109 1.27 1.50 -0.31
C THR A 109 1.79 0.31 0.50
N PRO A 110 1.21 0.03 1.67
CA PRO A 110 1.49 -1.21 2.40
C PRO A 110 1.30 -2.44 1.51
N LEU A 111 2.18 -3.44 1.63
CA LEU A 111 2.05 -4.71 0.89
C LEU A 111 1.29 -5.78 1.67
N TRP A 112 1.00 -5.55 2.96
CA TRP A 112 0.25 -6.51 3.77
C TRP A 112 -1.15 -6.82 3.20
N GLY A 113 -1.55 -8.08 3.25
CA GLY A 113 -2.82 -8.56 2.70
C GLY A 113 -2.94 -8.48 1.17
N ARG A 114 -1.90 -8.06 0.43
CA ARG A 114 -1.98 -7.88 -1.03
C ARG A 114 -2.30 -9.18 -1.75
N GLY A 115 -1.84 -10.31 -1.22
CA GLY A 115 -2.15 -11.65 -1.72
C GLY A 115 -3.64 -12.01 -1.77
N LEU A 116 -4.49 -11.32 -1.00
CA LEU A 116 -5.93 -11.60 -0.95
C LEU A 116 -6.77 -10.84 -1.96
N MET A 117 -6.18 -9.92 -2.72
CA MET A 117 -6.91 -9.00 -3.59
C MET A 117 -7.88 -9.71 -4.55
N LEU A 118 -7.46 -10.83 -5.14
CA LEU A 118 -8.32 -11.62 -6.02
C LEU A 118 -9.57 -12.16 -5.30
N VAL A 119 -9.40 -12.61 -4.05
CA VAL A 119 -10.50 -13.17 -3.24
C VAL A 119 -11.44 -12.07 -2.74
N THR A 120 -10.91 -10.91 -2.38
CA THR A 120 -11.72 -9.81 -1.81
C THR A 120 -12.35 -8.91 -2.85
N SER A 121 -11.79 -8.83 -4.06
CA SER A 121 -12.17 -7.82 -5.06
C SER A 121 -12.42 -8.41 -6.45
N GLY A 122 -11.99 -9.64 -6.75
CA GLY A 122 -12.19 -10.29 -8.05
C GLY A 122 -11.18 -9.89 -9.13
N TYR A 123 -10.16 -9.09 -8.81
CA TYR A 123 -9.11 -8.65 -9.74
C TYR A 123 -7.76 -8.49 -9.01
N THR A 124 -6.67 -8.37 -9.77
CA THR A 124 -5.30 -8.27 -9.24
C THR A 124 -4.55 -7.02 -9.70
N ASP A 125 -5.23 -6.07 -10.35
CA ASP A 125 -4.61 -4.88 -10.91
C ASP A 125 -3.91 -4.00 -9.85
N MET A 126 -2.70 -3.57 -10.18
CA MET A 126 -1.77 -2.90 -9.27
C MET A 126 -1.35 -1.54 -9.83
N LEU A 127 -0.68 -0.79 -8.95
CA LEU A 127 -0.37 0.63 -9.13
C LEU A 127 -1.63 1.49 -9.06
N HIS A 128 -1.45 2.81 -8.95
CA HIS A 128 -2.57 3.72 -8.68
C HIS A 128 -3.49 3.92 -9.89
N ASP A 129 -3.04 3.53 -11.08
CA ASP A 129 -3.79 3.61 -12.34
C ASP A 129 -4.16 2.23 -12.90
N LEU A 130 -3.98 1.18 -12.10
CA LEU A 130 -4.39 -0.19 -12.42
C LEU A 130 -3.71 -0.80 -13.66
N ARG A 131 -2.56 -0.24 -14.11
CA ARG A 131 -1.90 -0.71 -15.35
C ARG A 131 -1.25 -2.09 -15.24
N ALA A 132 -0.96 -2.55 -14.02
CA ALA A 132 -0.18 -3.76 -13.79
C ALA A 132 -1.10 -4.92 -13.37
N ARG A 133 -1.21 -5.97 -14.18
CA ARG A 133 -2.20 -7.04 -13.97
C ARG A 133 -1.79 -8.03 -12.88
N ASN A 134 -0.51 -8.06 -12.53
CA ASN A 134 0.06 -8.98 -11.54
C ASN A 134 1.33 -8.40 -10.89
N TYR A 135 1.91 -9.14 -9.95
CA TYR A 135 3.12 -8.74 -9.22
C TYR A 135 4.34 -8.54 -10.13
N GLU A 136 4.54 -9.41 -11.12
CA GLU A 136 5.68 -9.31 -12.04
C GLU A 136 5.60 -8.03 -12.86
N GLU A 137 4.44 -7.73 -13.45
CA GLU A 137 4.22 -6.47 -14.15
C GLU A 137 4.43 -5.27 -13.22
N ALA A 138 3.87 -5.32 -12.00
CA ALA A 138 4.04 -4.23 -11.04
C ALA A 138 5.52 -3.96 -10.76
N ILE A 139 6.34 -5.00 -10.54
CA ILE A 139 7.79 -4.87 -10.34
C ILE A 139 8.46 -4.30 -11.60
N LEU A 140 8.07 -4.75 -12.79
CA LEU A 140 8.68 -4.29 -14.06
C LEU A 140 8.28 -2.85 -14.45
N TRP A 141 7.14 -2.37 -13.97
CA TRP A 141 6.72 -0.97 -14.11
C TRP A 141 7.52 -0.01 -13.23
N HIS A 142 8.16 -0.49 -12.16
CA HIS A 142 9.02 0.35 -11.34
C HIS A 142 10.21 0.89 -12.14
N SER A 143 10.46 2.17 -12.02
CA SER A 143 11.59 2.88 -12.63
C SER A 143 12.04 3.97 -11.65
N GLY A 144 12.67 5.04 -12.12
CA GLY A 144 13.14 6.12 -11.25
C GLY A 144 14.03 5.59 -10.12
N GLY A 145 13.68 5.90 -8.86
CA GLY A 145 14.38 5.43 -7.67
C GLY A 145 14.36 3.91 -7.46
N ALA A 146 13.48 3.18 -8.15
CA ALA A 146 13.36 1.72 -8.10
C ALA A 146 13.93 1.01 -9.34
N LYS A 147 14.67 1.73 -10.21
CA LYS A 147 15.28 1.16 -11.42
C LYS A 147 16.25 0.00 -11.10
N GLN A 148 17.12 0.15 -10.10
CA GLN A 148 18.10 -0.87 -9.77
C GLN A 148 17.47 -2.17 -9.23
N PRO A 149 16.54 -2.14 -8.25
CA PRO A 149 15.80 -3.35 -7.85
C PRO A 149 15.08 -4.04 -9.01
N LYS A 150 14.48 -3.28 -9.93
CA LYS A 150 13.86 -3.85 -11.14
C LYS A 150 14.86 -4.61 -12.00
N GLU A 151 16.01 -4.01 -12.34
CA GLU A 151 16.98 -4.68 -13.21
C GLU A 151 17.56 -5.94 -12.54
N LYS A 152 17.78 -5.91 -11.23
CA LYS A 152 18.16 -7.12 -10.49
C LYS A 152 17.06 -8.20 -10.55
N PHE A 153 15.79 -7.83 -10.41
CA PHE A 153 14.66 -8.76 -10.57
C PHE A 153 14.63 -9.37 -11.99
N ARG A 154 14.89 -8.59 -13.04
CA ARG A 154 14.95 -9.10 -14.42
C ARG A 154 16.07 -10.11 -14.64
N ALA A 155 17.16 -10.00 -13.88
CA ALA A 155 18.30 -10.91 -13.95
C ALA A 155 18.11 -12.21 -13.15
N LEU A 156 17.05 -12.31 -12.33
CA LEU A 156 16.76 -13.51 -11.57
C LEU A 156 16.34 -14.69 -12.46
N SER A 157 16.65 -15.88 -11.98
CA SER A 157 16.08 -17.12 -12.52
C SER A 157 14.55 -17.09 -12.45
N LYS A 158 13.89 -17.98 -13.20
CA LYS A 158 12.42 -18.07 -13.14
C LYS A 158 11.97 -18.47 -11.74
N GLU A 159 12.68 -19.42 -11.15
CA GLU A 159 12.42 -20.00 -9.84
C GLU A 159 12.54 -18.93 -8.74
N ASP A 160 13.56 -18.06 -8.82
CA ASP A 160 13.73 -16.96 -7.86
C ASP A 160 12.65 -15.88 -8.01
N ARG A 161 12.22 -15.57 -9.24
CA ARG A 161 11.10 -14.64 -9.48
C ARG A 161 9.81 -15.18 -8.90
N GLU A 162 9.52 -16.47 -9.11
CA GLU A 162 8.36 -17.14 -8.54
C GLU A 162 8.42 -17.18 -7.01
N ALA A 163 9.60 -17.41 -6.43
CA ALA A 163 9.79 -17.37 -4.98
C ALA A 163 9.49 -15.98 -4.40
N LEU A 164 10.00 -14.92 -5.02
CA LEU A 164 9.71 -13.54 -4.63
C LEU A 164 8.21 -13.23 -4.71
N ILE A 165 7.55 -13.63 -5.81
CA ILE A 165 6.11 -13.41 -6.00
C ILE A 165 5.31 -14.19 -4.95
N LYS A 166 5.70 -15.42 -4.64
CA LYS A 166 5.07 -16.24 -3.59
C LYS A 166 5.19 -15.56 -2.22
N PHE A 167 6.33 -14.94 -1.92
CA PHE A 167 6.48 -14.11 -0.73
C PHE A 167 5.52 -12.91 -0.72
N LEU A 168 5.40 -12.18 -1.83
CA LEU A 168 4.47 -11.03 -1.92
C LEU A 168 2.99 -11.45 -1.76
N GLN A 169 2.62 -12.65 -2.21
CA GLN A 169 1.29 -13.22 -1.99
C GLN A 169 1.05 -13.69 -0.55
N SER A 170 2.14 -13.99 0.18
CA SER A 170 2.10 -14.50 1.55
C SER A 170 1.87 -13.40 2.60
N ILE A 171 2.26 -12.15 2.29
CA ILE A 171 2.18 -11.01 3.19
C ILE A 171 0.89 -10.22 3.06
#